data_AF-A0A536ASH8-F1
#
_entry.id   AF-A0A536ASH8-F1
#
_cell.length_a   1.000
_cell.length_b   1.000
_cell.length_c   1.000
_cell.angle_alpha   90.00
_cell.angle_beta   90.00
_cell.angle_gamma   90.00
#
_symmetry.space_group_name_H-M   'P 1'
#
loop_
_entity.id
_entity.type
_entity.pdbx_description
1 polymer ?
#
loop_
_entity_poly.entity_id
_entity_poly.type
_entity_poly.pdbx_seq_one_letter_code
_entity_poly.pdbx_strand_id
1 'polypeptide(L)'
;MLDVEWIDPLRSELGWLAMGLGAVRDREVLLERLRLRTDSLPANDQRSAQSLLQLLGLEIDGLRKKLLEDLDSQRYIDLLENLVAAAHAPVTLPDAEQPAASVLPALATTPWKRLRSAVKQLPDNSNDPELHRIRILAKRARYAAEAVAPVAGPAAEAFARAAAKLQTILGEHQDSVTAQAWLRSVKVSGRRAFVAGELIAFERLAADDARAKWRKVWGRLDSKRLRGWMP
;
A
#
# COMPACT_ATOMS: atom_id res chain seq x y z
N MET A 1 17.03 17.15 4.63
CA MET A 1 16.56 18.37 3.94
C MET A 1 15.52 19.10 4.76
N LEU A 2 14.56 18.42 5.40
CA LEU A 2 13.69 19.04 6.40
C LEU A 2 14.29 18.80 7.80
N ASP A 3 14.08 19.75 8.69
CA ASP A 3 14.40 19.59 10.11
C ASP A 3 13.54 18.48 10.73
N VAL A 4 14.16 17.62 11.54
CA VAL A 4 13.53 16.40 12.07
C VAL A 4 12.57 16.73 13.20
N GLU A 5 12.97 17.61 14.12
CA GLU A 5 12.15 18.01 15.27
C GLU A 5 10.89 18.76 14.82
N TRP A 6 11.01 19.53 13.74
CA TRP A 6 9.89 20.22 13.11
C TRP A 6 8.93 19.28 12.35
N ILE A 7 9.46 18.29 11.60
CA ILE A 7 8.61 17.44 10.74
C ILE A 7 7.97 16.26 11.46
N ASP A 8 8.56 15.76 12.55
CA ASP A 8 8.10 14.56 13.24
C ASP A 8 6.71 14.68 13.89
N PRO A 9 6.34 15.83 14.51
CA PRO A 9 4.97 16.07 14.95
C PRO A 9 3.98 15.99 13.78
N LEU A 10 4.28 16.63 12.65
CA LEU A 10 3.43 16.61 11.45
C LEU A 10 3.29 15.20 10.87
N ARG A 11 4.37 14.42 10.86
CA ARG A 11 4.34 13.00 10.45
C ARG A 11 3.45 12.16 11.35
N SER A 12 3.47 12.44 12.66
CA SER A 12 2.66 11.71 13.64
C SER A 12 1.17 11.98 13.42
N GLU A 13 0.79 13.23 13.19
CA GLU A 13 -0.59 13.62 12.90
C GLU A 13 -1.08 13.10 11.54
N LEU A 14 -0.25 13.17 10.49
CA LEU A 14 -0.53 12.50 9.22
C LEU A 14 -0.68 10.97 9.40
N GLY A 15 0.08 10.38 10.31
CA GLY A 15 -0.02 8.97 10.68
C GLY A 15 -1.36 8.64 11.31
N TRP A 16 -1.84 9.46 12.25
CA TRP A 16 -3.18 9.34 12.85
C TRP A 16 -4.28 9.35 11.77
N LEU A 17 -4.29 10.37 10.90
CA LEU A 17 -5.28 10.49 9.84
C LEU A 17 -5.20 9.31 8.84
N ALA A 18 -3.98 8.91 8.46
CA ALA A 18 -3.76 7.79 7.56
C ALA A 18 -4.25 6.45 8.14
N MET A 19 -4.17 6.24 9.46
CA MET A 19 -4.73 5.05 10.11
C MET A 19 -6.25 5.01 10.03
N GLY A 20 -6.94 6.14 10.26
CA GLY A 20 -8.40 6.23 10.14
C GLY A 20 -8.88 5.99 8.71
N LEU A 21 -8.29 6.71 7.75
CA LEU A 21 -8.59 6.55 6.32
C LEU A 21 -8.28 5.14 5.81
N GLY A 22 -7.12 4.60 6.23
CA GLY A 22 -6.66 3.27 5.85
C GLY A 22 -7.60 2.17 6.32
N ALA A 23 -8.10 2.25 7.56
CA ALA A 23 -9.03 1.27 8.10
C ALA A 23 -10.32 1.16 7.27
N VAL A 24 -10.90 2.29 6.84
CA VAL A 24 -12.08 2.32 5.96
C VAL A 24 -11.72 1.77 4.58
N ARG A 25 -10.65 2.29 3.96
CA ARG A 25 -10.27 1.93 2.59
C ARG A 25 -9.95 0.45 2.45
N ASP A 26 -9.25 -0.13 3.42
CA ASP A 26 -8.89 -1.55 3.41
C ASP A 26 -10.14 -2.45 3.39
N ARG A 27 -11.20 -2.07 4.12
CA ARG A 27 -12.46 -2.84 4.13
C ARG A 27 -13.29 -2.62 2.86
N GLU A 28 -13.31 -1.41 2.31
CA GLU A 28 -13.96 -1.14 1.03
C GLU A 28 -13.32 -1.91 -0.12
N VAL A 29 -11.99 -1.93 -0.20
CA VAL A 29 -11.24 -2.70 -1.21
C VAL A 29 -11.50 -4.18 -1.04
N LEU A 30 -11.52 -4.68 0.20
CA LEU A 30 -11.87 -6.07 0.48
C LEU A 30 -13.30 -6.40 0.00
N LEU A 31 -14.27 -5.53 0.26
CA LEU A 31 -15.66 -5.72 -0.14
C LEU A 31 -15.80 -5.74 -1.66
N GLU A 32 -15.19 -4.78 -2.35
CA GLU A 32 -15.16 -4.71 -3.81
C GLU A 32 -14.54 -5.98 -4.42
N ARG A 33 -13.39 -6.40 -3.89
CA ARG A 33 -12.71 -7.62 -4.32
C ARG A 33 -13.60 -8.86 -4.15
N LEU A 34 -14.20 -9.05 -2.98
CA LEU A 34 -15.05 -10.22 -2.74
C LEU A 34 -16.34 -10.18 -3.57
N ARG A 35 -16.93 -9.00 -3.82
CA ARG A 35 -18.07 -8.86 -4.74
C ARG A 35 -17.74 -9.37 -6.14
N LEU A 36 -16.58 -8.96 -6.68
CA LEU A 36 -16.13 -9.44 -7.99
C LEU A 36 -15.94 -10.97 -8.01
N ARG A 37 -15.50 -11.58 -6.90
CA ARG A 37 -15.41 -13.05 -6.79
C ARG A 37 -16.77 -13.72 -6.72
N THR A 38 -17.75 -13.08 -6.09
CA THR A 38 -19.11 -13.64 -5.98
C THR A 38 -19.82 -13.71 -7.32
N ASP A 39 -19.46 -12.87 -8.29
CA ASP A 39 -20.03 -12.92 -9.65
C ASP A 39 -19.64 -14.22 -10.39
N SER A 40 -18.53 -14.85 -10.00
CA SER A 40 -18.08 -16.13 -10.53
C SER A 40 -18.71 -17.35 -9.83
N LEU A 41 -19.54 -17.14 -8.80
CA LEU A 41 -20.20 -18.23 -8.09
C LEU A 41 -21.50 -18.68 -8.79
N PRO A 42 -21.88 -19.95 -8.64
CA PRO A 42 -23.20 -20.44 -9.04
C PRO A 42 -24.34 -19.59 -8.46
N ALA A 43 -25.45 -19.45 -9.21
CA ALA A 43 -26.57 -18.58 -8.83
C ALA A 43 -27.20 -18.93 -7.47
N ASN A 44 -27.20 -20.22 -7.11
CA ASN A 44 -27.65 -20.71 -5.80
C ASN A 44 -26.75 -20.26 -4.63
N ASP A 45 -25.49 -19.92 -4.89
CA ASP A 45 -24.51 -19.46 -3.91
C ASP A 45 -24.45 -17.94 -3.76
N GLN A 46 -24.73 -17.21 -4.84
CA GLN A 46 -24.67 -15.75 -4.86
C GLN A 46 -25.48 -15.10 -3.73
N ARG A 47 -26.69 -15.59 -3.43
CA ARG A 47 -27.52 -15.05 -2.35
C ARG A 47 -26.85 -15.18 -0.98
N SER A 48 -26.26 -16.34 -0.71
CA SER A 48 -25.53 -16.58 0.56
C SER A 48 -24.26 -15.76 0.63
N ALA A 49 -23.60 -15.57 -0.51
CA ALA A 49 -22.44 -14.71 -0.63
C ALA A 49 -22.77 -13.24 -0.33
N GLN A 50 -23.83 -12.69 -0.93
CA GLN A 50 -24.27 -11.32 -0.65
C GLN A 50 -24.63 -11.13 0.83
N SER A 51 -25.32 -12.09 1.44
CA SER A 51 -25.61 -12.05 2.88
C SER A 51 -24.35 -12.11 3.76
N LEU A 52 -23.32 -12.85 3.34
CA LEU A 52 -22.02 -12.85 4.02
C LEU A 52 -21.34 -11.47 3.89
N LEU A 53 -21.34 -10.86 2.70
CA LEU A 53 -20.70 -9.56 2.45
C LEU A 53 -21.42 -8.39 3.12
N GLN A 54 -22.70 -8.52 3.49
CA GLN A 54 -23.39 -7.54 4.32
C GLN A 54 -22.70 -7.34 5.69
N LEU A 55 -22.08 -8.38 6.27
CA LEU A 55 -21.31 -8.24 7.51
C LEU A 55 -20.16 -7.26 7.36
N LEU A 56 -19.45 -7.33 6.22
CA LEU A 56 -18.38 -6.40 5.90
C LEU A 56 -18.89 -4.98 5.66
N GLY A 57 -20.08 -4.84 5.06
CA GLY A 57 -20.76 -3.56 4.91
C GLY A 57 -21.01 -2.86 6.26
N LEU A 58 -21.52 -3.61 7.24
CA LEU A 58 -21.73 -3.08 8.60
C LEU A 58 -20.42 -2.68 9.28
N GLU A 59 -19.33 -3.43 9.08
CA GLU A 59 -18.00 -3.05 9.57
C GLU A 59 -17.53 -1.72 8.95
N ILE A 60 -17.72 -1.55 7.63
CA ILE A 60 -17.37 -0.31 6.92
C ILE A 60 -18.18 0.87 7.46
N ASP A 61 -19.48 0.71 7.67
CA ASP A 61 -20.34 1.78 8.18
C ASP A 61 -19.90 2.25 9.57
N GLY A 62 -19.54 1.32 10.45
CA GLY A 62 -18.99 1.64 11.77
C GLY A 62 -17.65 2.39 11.69
N LEU A 63 -16.74 1.96 10.81
CA LEU A 63 -15.45 2.63 10.59
C LEU A 63 -15.62 4.02 9.98
N ARG A 64 -16.56 4.18 9.02
CA ARG A 64 -16.88 5.46 8.40
C ARG A 64 -17.45 6.45 9.41
N LYS A 65 -18.34 6.01 10.30
CA LYS A 65 -18.86 6.87 11.38
C LYS A 65 -17.72 7.44 12.23
N LYS A 66 -16.81 6.57 12.68
CA LYS A 66 -15.64 7.01 13.45
C LYS A 66 -14.74 7.96 12.64
N LEU A 67 -14.48 7.65 11.37
CA LEU A 67 -13.68 8.51 10.51
C LEU A 67 -14.33 9.90 10.35
N LEU A 68 -15.64 9.98 10.20
CA LEU A 68 -16.34 11.27 10.13
C LEU A 68 -16.19 12.07 11.43
N GLU A 69 -16.31 11.43 12.59
CA GLU A 69 -16.05 12.07 13.89
C GLU A 69 -14.59 12.60 13.97
N ASP A 70 -13.61 11.84 13.48
CA ASP A 70 -12.21 12.26 13.41
C ASP A 70 -12.03 13.47 12.44
N LEU A 71 -12.70 13.47 11.29
CA LEU A 71 -12.64 14.54 10.29
C LEU A 71 -13.39 15.82 10.72
N ASP A 72 -14.40 15.70 11.59
CA ASP A 72 -15.13 16.85 12.16
C ASP A 72 -14.43 17.44 13.40
N SER A 73 -13.30 16.86 13.83
CA SER A 73 -12.61 17.27 15.04
C SER A 73 -11.72 18.51 14.86
N GLN A 74 -11.52 19.27 15.94
CA GLN A 74 -10.54 20.36 15.96
C GLN A 74 -9.13 19.87 15.59
N ARG A 75 -8.77 18.65 15.99
CA ARG A 75 -7.48 18.03 15.66
C ARG A 75 -7.26 17.92 14.15
N TYR A 76 -8.30 17.59 13.38
CA TYR A 76 -8.19 17.54 11.92
C TYR A 76 -8.00 18.94 11.31
N ILE A 77 -8.73 19.94 11.81
CA ILE A 77 -8.60 21.34 11.37
C ILE A 77 -7.17 21.83 11.64
N ASP A 78 -6.66 21.62 12.86
CA ASP A 78 -5.29 21.98 13.24
C ASP A 78 -4.25 21.30 12.33
N LEU A 79 -4.47 20.03 11.97
CA LEU A 79 -3.60 19.33 11.01
C LEU A 79 -3.62 20.00 9.63
N LEU A 80 -4.79 20.41 9.11
CA LEU A 80 -4.87 21.11 7.83
C LEU A 80 -4.15 22.45 7.86
N GLU A 81 -4.34 23.24 8.92
CA GLU A 81 -3.65 24.53 9.09
C GLU A 81 -2.13 24.34 9.15
N ASN A 82 -1.66 23.35 9.91
CA ASN A 82 -0.24 23.00 10.01
C ASN A 82 0.34 22.53 8.67
N LEU A 83 -0.42 21.78 7.86
CA LEU A 83 0.01 21.35 6.53
C LEU A 83 0.15 22.54 5.57
N VAL A 84 -0.80 23.48 5.61
CA VAL A 84 -0.73 24.72 4.80
C VAL A 84 0.48 25.56 5.23
N ALA A 85 0.66 25.78 6.53
CA ALA A 85 1.82 26.51 7.05
C ALA A 85 3.14 25.83 6.66
N ALA A 86 3.22 24.50 6.78
CA ALA A 86 4.41 23.73 6.41
C ALA A 86 4.72 23.78 4.91
N ALA A 87 3.71 23.86 4.04
CA ALA A 87 3.91 24.01 2.61
C ALA A 87 4.43 25.41 2.24
N HIS A 88 4.02 26.44 2.98
CA HIS A 88 4.45 27.83 2.74
C HIS A 88 5.83 28.16 3.32
N ALA A 89 6.13 27.69 4.53
CA ALA A 89 7.34 28.03 5.26
C ALA A 89 7.97 26.78 5.91
N PRO A 90 8.52 25.85 5.10
CA PRO A 90 9.13 24.65 5.64
C PRO A 90 10.42 24.97 6.40
N VAL A 91 10.63 24.30 7.54
CA VAL A 91 11.93 24.38 8.25
C VAL A 91 12.89 23.38 7.61
N THR A 92 13.91 23.92 6.96
CA THR A 92 14.90 23.17 6.19
C THR A 92 16.26 23.11 6.88
N LEU A 93 17.04 22.09 6.51
CA LEU A 93 18.45 21.99 6.86
C LEU A 93 19.31 22.70 5.81
N PRO A 94 20.57 23.10 6.10
CA PRO A 94 21.43 23.83 5.16
C PRO A 94 21.57 23.19 3.77
N ASP A 95 21.55 21.86 3.68
CA ASP A 95 21.60 21.12 2.40
C ASP A 95 20.40 21.41 1.47
N ALA A 96 19.31 21.99 1.99
CA ALA A 96 18.14 22.34 1.20
C ALA A 96 18.32 23.57 0.32
N GLU A 97 19.34 24.40 0.58
CA GLU A 97 19.68 25.56 -0.25
C GLU A 97 20.46 25.17 -1.52
N GLN A 98 20.90 23.92 -1.61
CA GLN A 98 21.61 23.41 -2.78
C GLN A 98 20.65 23.15 -3.96
N PRO A 99 21.15 23.20 -5.21
CA PRO A 99 20.33 22.85 -6.37
C PRO A 99 19.68 21.47 -6.23
N ALA A 100 18.37 21.40 -6.45
CA ALA A 100 17.62 20.15 -6.29
C ALA A 100 18.20 18.97 -7.10
N ALA A 101 18.71 19.24 -8.30
CA ALA A 101 19.34 18.25 -9.16
C ALA A 101 20.65 17.66 -8.60
N SER A 102 21.36 18.35 -7.70
CA SER A 102 22.59 17.84 -7.10
C SER A 102 22.36 16.98 -5.85
N VAL A 103 21.27 17.20 -5.12
CA VAL A 103 21.03 16.54 -3.81
C VAL A 103 19.93 15.48 -3.87
N LEU A 104 18.79 15.78 -4.52
CA LEU A 104 17.60 14.92 -4.45
C LEU A 104 17.81 13.50 -5.01
N PRO A 105 18.48 13.30 -6.17
CA PRO A 105 18.69 11.95 -6.70
C PRO A 105 19.43 11.03 -5.74
N ALA A 106 20.44 11.54 -5.03
CA ALA A 106 21.19 10.76 -4.05
C ALA A 106 20.33 10.30 -2.86
N LEU A 107 19.44 11.17 -2.38
CA LEU A 107 18.50 10.83 -1.29
C LEU A 107 17.51 9.73 -1.72
N ALA A 108 17.02 9.81 -2.96
CA ALA A 108 16.08 8.84 -3.52
C ALA A 108 16.70 7.45 -3.75
N THR A 109 18.02 7.32 -3.79
CA THR A 109 18.73 6.04 -3.86
C THR A 109 18.60 5.21 -2.57
N THR A 110 18.37 5.85 -1.41
CA THR A 110 18.31 5.13 -0.12
C THR A 110 17.13 4.15 -0.02
N PRO A 111 15.88 4.54 -0.32
CA PRO A 111 14.75 3.60 -0.40
C PRO A 111 15.00 2.42 -1.35
N TRP A 112 15.65 2.68 -2.49
CA TRP A 112 16.02 1.63 -3.44
C TRP A 112 17.04 0.64 -2.84
N LYS A 113 18.13 1.14 -2.23
CA LYS A 113 19.14 0.30 -1.56
C LYS A 113 18.51 -0.60 -0.49
N ARG A 114 17.57 -0.06 0.30
CA ARG A 114 16.81 -0.82 1.31
C ARG A 114 15.95 -1.91 0.69
N LEU A 115 15.19 -1.60 -0.36
CA LEU A 115 14.39 -2.58 -1.10
C LEU A 115 15.27 -3.71 -1.65
N ARG A 116 16.36 -3.35 -2.35
CA ARG A 116 17.28 -4.31 -2.97
C ARG A 116 17.94 -5.22 -1.93
N SER A 117 18.36 -4.66 -0.80
CA SER A 117 18.92 -5.44 0.30
C SER A 117 17.89 -6.43 0.86
N ALA A 118 16.66 -5.98 1.12
CA ALA A 118 15.59 -6.83 1.65
C ALA A 118 15.24 -7.99 0.69
N VAL A 119 15.18 -7.74 -0.63
CA VAL A 119 14.93 -8.82 -1.60
C VAL A 119 16.09 -9.81 -1.68
N LYS A 120 17.34 -9.34 -1.52
CA LYS A 120 18.53 -10.21 -1.50
C LYS A 120 18.56 -11.12 -0.27
N GLN A 121 18.09 -10.64 0.87
CA GLN A 121 18.04 -11.38 2.14
C GLN A 121 16.83 -12.32 2.23
N LEU A 122 15.89 -12.24 1.28
CA LEU A 122 14.66 -13.01 1.31
C LEU A 122 14.92 -14.47 0.95
N PRO A 123 14.47 -15.45 1.75
CA PRO A 123 14.56 -16.86 1.39
C PRO A 123 13.71 -17.17 0.14
N ASP A 124 13.98 -18.31 -0.50
CA ASP A 124 13.23 -18.73 -1.68
C ASP A 124 11.77 -19.05 -1.36
N ASN A 125 11.49 -19.54 -0.15
CA ASN A 125 10.16 -19.87 0.38
C ASN A 125 9.58 -18.79 1.31
N SER A 126 9.77 -17.51 0.97
CA SER A 126 9.38 -16.37 1.82
C SER A 126 7.91 -16.37 2.27
N ASN A 127 7.61 -16.08 3.53
CA ASN A 127 6.22 -16.05 4.04
C ASN A 127 5.45 -14.76 3.67
N ASP A 128 4.15 -14.71 3.97
CA ASP A 128 3.30 -13.56 3.61
C ASP A 128 3.77 -12.23 4.27
N PRO A 129 4.16 -12.19 5.57
CA PRO A 129 4.75 -11.00 6.19
C PRO A 129 6.02 -10.48 5.49
N GLU A 130 6.88 -11.38 5.03
CA GLU A 130 8.09 -11.01 4.30
C GLU A 130 7.76 -10.36 2.94
N LEU A 131 6.82 -10.94 2.19
CA LEU A 131 6.34 -10.35 0.94
C LEU A 131 5.65 -8.99 1.16
N HIS A 132 4.89 -8.87 2.25
CA HIS A 132 4.30 -7.58 2.65
C HIS A 132 5.36 -6.51 2.90
N ARG A 133 6.46 -6.86 3.57
CA ARG A 133 7.60 -5.95 3.79
C ARG A 133 8.22 -5.51 2.47
N ILE A 134 8.40 -6.41 1.50
CA ILE A 134 8.91 -6.05 0.18
C ILE A 134 7.95 -5.09 -0.53
N ARG A 135 6.63 -5.29 -0.41
CA ARG A 135 5.63 -4.36 -0.96
C ARG A 135 5.77 -2.96 -0.40
N ILE A 136 5.92 -2.82 0.92
CA ILE A 136 6.11 -1.52 1.58
C ILE A 136 7.39 -0.83 1.06
N LEU A 137 8.49 -1.57 0.95
CA LEU A 137 9.74 -1.03 0.45
C LEU A 137 9.66 -0.64 -1.02
N ALA A 138 8.93 -1.40 -1.85
CA ALA A 138 8.66 -1.08 -3.25
C ALA A 138 7.84 0.22 -3.38
N LYS A 139 6.80 0.40 -2.54
CA LYS A 139 6.02 1.65 -2.47
C LYS A 139 6.90 2.84 -2.11
N ARG A 140 7.78 2.70 -1.12
CA ARG A 140 8.72 3.76 -0.71
C ARG A 140 9.73 4.10 -1.81
N ALA A 141 10.29 3.10 -2.49
CA ALA A 141 11.21 3.32 -3.62
C ALA A 141 10.51 4.01 -4.79
N ARG A 142 9.26 3.63 -5.08
CA ARG A 142 8.44 4.31 -6.09
C ARG A 142 8.22 5.79 -5.75
N TYR A 143 7.73 6.08 -4.54
CA TYR A 143 7.46 7.47 -4.11
C TYR A 143 8.71 8.34 -4.13
N ALA A 144 9.87 7.80 -3.73
CA ALA A 144 11.12 8.53 -3.81
C ALA A 144 11.50 8.86 -5.25
N ALA A 145 11.31 7.92 -6.19
CA ALA A 145 11.57 8.16 -7.61
C ALA A 145 10.56 9.14 -8.24
N GLU A 146 9.29 9.07 -7.88
CA GLU A 146 8.25 10.02 -8.32
C GLU A 146 8.56 11.45 -7.83
N ALA A 147 8.98 11.59 -6.57
CA ALA A 147 9.32 12.89 -5.99
C ALA A 147 10.50 13.59 -6.67
N VAL A 148 11.47 12.82 -7.20
CA VAL A 148 12.67 13.39 -7.84
C VAL A 148 12.61 13.37 -9.36
N ALA A 149 11.58 12.77 -9.96
CA ALA A 149 11.41 12.70 -11.41
C ALA A 149 11.51 14.08 -12.11
N PRO A 150 10.98 15.19 -11.57
CA PRO A 150 11.12 16.50 -12.19
C PRO A 150 12.56 16.98 -12.41
N VAL A 151 13.51 16.52 -11.58
CA VAL A 151 14.94 16.91 -11.68
C VAL A 151 15.84 15.78 -12.18
N ALA A 152 15.45 14.52 -11.99
CA ALA A 152 16.19 13.33 -12.42
C ALA A 152 15.77 12.82 -13.80
N GLY A 153 14.69 13.37 -14.37
CA GLY A 153 14.25 13.15 -15.74
C GLY A 153 13.58 11.80 -16.02
N PRO A 154 13.41 11.44 -17.30
CA PRO A 154 12.60 10.30 -17.74
C PRO A 154 13.04 8.93 -17.19
N ALA A 155 14.31 8.79 -16.82
CA ALA A 155 14.84 7.55 -16.25
C ALA A 155 14.27 7.28 -14.84
N ALA A 156 14.08 8.32 -14.01
CA ALA A 156 13.45 8.20 -12.70
C ALA A 156 11.96 7.84 -12.82
N GLU A 157 11.24 8.43 -13.78
CA GLU A 157 9.85 8.05 -14.06
C GLU A 157 9.75 6.59 -14.53
N ALA A 158 10.66 6.15 -15.40
CA ALA A 158 10.69 4.77 -15.88
C ALA A 158 10.92 3.79 -14.73
N PHE A 159 11.78 4.15 -13.77
CA PHE A 159 11.97 3.40 -12.54
C PHE A 159 10.70 3.37 -11.69
N ALA A 160 10.05 4.53 -11.45
CA ALA A 160 8.81 4.62 -10.70
C ALA A 160 7.71 3.72 -11.29
N ARG A 161 7.53 3.75 -12.62
CA ARG A 161 6.60 2.87 -13.34
C ARG A 161 6.95 1.38 -13.17
N ALA A 162 8.23 1.02 -13.15
CA ALA A 162 8.64 -0.36 -12.90
C ALA A 162 8.39 -0.80 -11.44
N ALA A 163 8.66 0.08 -10.47
CA ALA A 163 8.37 -0.15 -9.06
C ALA A 163 6.86 -0.28 -8.80
N ALA A 164 6.04 0.49 -9.52
CA ALA A 164 4.57 0.38 -9.47
C ALA A 164 4.08 -1.01 -9.91
N LYS A 165 4.71 -1.62 -10.92
CA LYS A 165 4.38 -2.99 -11.36
C LYS A 165 4.69 -4.03 -10.27
N LEU A 166 5.82 -3.88 -9.58
CA LEU A 166 6.15 -4.75 -8.45
C LEU A 166 5.16 -4.56 -7.29
N GLN A 167 4.85 -3.31 -6.95
CA GLN A 167 3.85 -2.98 -5.93
C GLN A 167 2.49 -3.59 -6.28
N THR A 168 2.08 -3.57 -7.56
CA THR A 168 0.80 -4.12 -8.01
C THR A 168 0.73 -5.62 -7.77
N ILE A 169 1.75 -6.39 -8.19
CA ILE A 169 1.76 -7.85 -8.00
C ILE A 169 1.80 -8.23 -6.52
N LEU A 170 2.65 -7.56 -5.71
CA LEU A 170 2.68 -7.83 -4.27
C LEU A 170 1.43 -7.30 -3.54
N GLY A 171 0.75 -6.31 -4.11
CA GLY A 171 -0.56 -5.83 -3.66
C GLY A 171 -1.62 -6.91 -3.84
N GLU A 172 -1.71 -7.51 -5.03
CA GLU A 172 -2.63 -8.62 -5.30
C GLU A 172 -2.44 -9.80 -4.33
N HIS A 173 -1.18 -10.15 -4.04
CA HIS A 173 -0.87 -11.17 -3.03
C HIS A 173 -1.38 -10.77 -1.63
N GLN A 174 -1.07 -9.55 -1.20
CA GLN A 174 -1.49 -9.05 0.12
C GLN A 174 -3.01 -9.00 0.26
N ASP A 175 -3.71 -8.46 -0.74
CA ASP A 175 -5.15 -8.31 -0.72
C ASP A 175 -5.84 -9.68 -0.64
N SER A 176 -5.28 -10.68 -1.34
CA SER A 176 -5.73 -12.08 -1.25
C SER A 176 -5.53 -12.68 0.15
N VAL A 177 -4.38 -12.45 0.79
CA VAL A 177 -4.10 -12.94 2.14
C VAL A 177 -5.03 -12.27 3.16
N THR A 178 -5.24 -10.96 3.04
CA THR A 178 -6.18 -10.20 3.88
C THR A 178 -7.62 -10.70 3.71
N ALA A 179 -8.03 -10.99 2.47
CA ALA A 179 -9.36 -11.53 2.20
C ALA A 179 -9.58 -12.90 2.84
N GLN A 180 -8.60 -13.79 2.72
CA GLN A 180 -8.65 -15.11 3.37
C GLN A 180 -8.72 -14.98 4.90
N ALA A 181 -7.95 -14.07 5.50
CA ALA A 181 -7.96 -13.85 6.94
C ALA A 181 -9.35 -13.37 7.42
N TRP A 182 -9.96 -12.40 6.71
CA TRP A 182 -11.30 -11.93 7.05
C TRP A 182 -12.34 -13.04 6.91
N LEU A 183 -12.36 -13.76 5.78
CA LEU A 183 -13.28 -14.88 5.54
C LEU A 183 -13.16 -16.00 6.58
N ARG A 184 -11.97 -16.20 7.18
CA ARG A 184 -11.77 -17.16 8.28
C ARG A 184 -12.20 -16.63 9.64
N SER A 185 -12.18 -15.31 9.83
CA SER A 185 -12.58 -14.69 11.10
C SER A 185 -14.09 -14.57 11.28
N VAL A 186 -14.86 -14.52 10.17
CA VAL A 186 -16.32 -14.40 10.24
C VAL A 186 -16.97 -15.67 10.80
N LYS A 187 -17.81 -15.51 11.81
CA LYS A 187 -18.52 -16.62 12.44
C LYS A 187 -19.83 -16.90 11.69
N VAL A 188 -19.76 -17.76 10.69
CA VAL A 188 -20.91 -18.16 9.85
C VAL A 188 -21.04 -19.69 9.77
N SER A 189 -22.23 -20.16 9.43
CA SER A 189 -22.55 -21.59 9.31
C SER A 189 -23.39 -21.89 8.06
N GLY A 190 -23.59 -23.18 7.78
CA GLY A 190 -24.38 -23.65 6.64
C GLY A 190 -23.87 -23.12 5.31
N ARG A 191 -24.78 -22.62 4.46
CA ARG A 191 -24.43 -22.16 3.12
C ARG A 191 -23.47 -20.97 3.10
N ARG A 192 -23.51 -20.09 4.10
CA ARG A 192 -22.55 -18.97 4.23
C ARG A 192 -21.13 -19.46 4.50
N ALA A 193 -20.97 -20.51 5.31
CA ALA A 193 -19.65 -21.11 5.56
C ALA A 193 -19.12 -21.83 4.31
N PHE A 194 -20.00 -22.51 3.57
CA PHE A 194 -19.64 -23.12 2.29
C PHE A 194 -19.09 -22.08 1.30
N VAL A 195 -19.84 -20.99 1.08
CA VAL A 195 -19.41 -19.91 0.17
C VAL A 195 -18.14 -19.20 0.67
N ALA A 196 -17.98 -18.98 1.97
CA ALA A 196 -16.73 -18.44 2.51
C ALA A 196 -15.53 -19.35 2.17
N GLY A 197 -15.71 -20.67 2.21
CA GLY A 197 -14.73 -21.66 1.78
C GLY A 197 -14.37 -21.56 0.30
N GLU A 198 -15.36 -21.40 -0.58
CA GLU A 198 -15.14 -21.22 -2.02
C GLU A 198 -14.37 -19.93 -2.31
N LEU A 199 -14.75 -18.82 -1.67
CA LEU A 199 -14.03 -17.55 -1.81
C LEU A 199 -12.59 -17.65 -1.29
N ILE A 200 -12.34 -18.33 -0.17
CA ILE A 200 -10.98 -18.61 0.32
C ILE A 200 -10.16 -19.37 -0.73
N ALA A 201 -10.77 -20.34 -1.43
CA ALA A 201 -10.08 -21.10 -2.47
C ALA A 201 -9.68 -20.22 -3.67
N PHE A 202 -10.58 -19.34 -4.13
CA PHE A 202 -10.24 -18.36 -5.18
C PHE A 202 -9.11 -17.42 -4.76
N GLU A 203 -9.16 -16.91 -3.53
CA GLU A 203 -8.11 -16.03 -3.02
C GLU A 203 -6.78 -16.75 -2.79
N ARG A 204 -6.80 -18.05 -2.45
CA ARG A 204 -5.56 -18.85 -2.41
C ARG A 204 -4.91 -18.93 -3.79
N LEU A 205 -5.68 -19.25 -4.83
CA LEU A 205 -5.17 -19.31 -6.20
C LEU A 205 -4.59 -17.96 -6.66
N ALA A 206 -5.27 -16.85 -6.35
CA ALA A 206 -4.78 -15.50 -6.66
C ALA A 206 -3.48 -15.17 -5.92
N ALA A 207 -3.39 -15.50 -4.62
CA ALA A 207 -2.18 -15.31 -3.82
C ALA A 207 -1.00 -16.10 -4.38
N ASP A 208 -1.22 -17.35 -4.78
CA ASP A 208 -0.19 -18.24 -5.33
C ASP A 208 0.30 -17.77 -6.71
N ASP A 209 -0.62 -17.31 -7.57
CA ASP A 209 -0.27 -16.72 -8.87
C ASP A 209 0.58 -15.45 -8.72
N ALA A 210 0.19 -14.53 -7.84
CA ALA A 210 0.98 -13.34 -7.55
C ALA A 210 2.36 -13.68 -6.97
N ARG A 211 2.43 -14.67 -6.08
CA ARG A 211 3.65 -15.21 -5.48
C ARG A 211 4.58 -15.84 -6.52
N ALA A 212 4.05 -16.50 -7.55
CA ALA A 212 4.85 -17.04 -8.64
C ALA A 212 5.42 -15.94 -9.56
N LYS A 213 4.72 -14.80 -9.69
CA LYS A 213 5.06 -13.73 -10.66
C LYS A 213 6.03 -12.68 -10.14
N TRP A 214 6.06 -12.39 -8.84
CA TRP A 214 6.74 -11.19 -8.33
C TRP A 214 8.25 -11.17 -8.60
N ARG A 215 8.96 -12.31 -8.52
CA ARG A 215 10.42 -12.39 -8.78
C ARG A 215 10.77 -11.97 -10.22
N LYS A 216 9.92 -12.33 -11.20
CA LYS A 216 10.10 -11.91 -12.60
C LYS A 216 9.95 -10.38 -12.75
N VAL A 217 8.99 -9.79 -12.03
CA VAL A 217 8.79 -8.33 -12.03
C VAL A 217 9.94 -7.62 -11.31
N TRP A 218 10.42 -8.18 -10.20
CA TRP A 218 11.62 -7.72 -9.50
C TRP A 218 12.84 -7.70 -10.42
N GLY A 219 13.10 -8.77 -11.18
CA GLY A 219 14.24 -8.83 -12.10
C GLY A 219 14.23 -7.72 -13.16
N ARG A 220 13.05 -7.28 -13.60
CA ARG A 220 12.92 -6.13 -14.50
C ARG A 220 13.26 -4.81 -13.79
N LEU A 221 12.80 -4.65 -12.55
CA LEU A 221 13.08 -3.48 -11.72
C LEU A 221 14.57 -3.34 -11.36
N ASP A 222 15.26 -4.44 -11.00
CA ASP A 222 16.70 -4.44 -10.65
C ASP A 222 17.65 -4.32 -11.86
N SER A 223 17.12 -4.08 -13.06
CA SER A 223 17.95 -3.88 -14.25
C SER A 223 18.84 -2.63 -14.11
N LYS A 224 20.09 -2.70 -14.62
CA LYS A 224 21.02 -1.56 -14.59
C LYS A 224 20.48 -0.34 -15.36
N ARG A 225 19.72 -0.59 -16.44
CA ARG A 225 19.13 0.45 -17.29
C ARG A 225 18.19 1.39 -16.54
N LEU A 226 17.48 0.90 -15.51
CA LEU A 226 16.54 1.71 -14.73
C LEU A 226 17.21 2.51 -13.60
N ARG A 227 18.53 2.40 -13.44
CA ARG A 227 19.29 3.02 -12.35
C ARG A 227 20.23 4.12 -12.80
N GLY A 228 20.24 4.47 -14.09
CA GLY A 228 21.14 5.49 -14.62
C GLY A 228 20.92 6.91 -14.08
N TRP A 229 19.80 7.17 -13.39
CA TRP A 229 19.50 8.43 -12.72
C TRP A 229 19.97 8.48 -11.27
N MET A 230 20.40 7.34 -10.72
CA MET A 230 20.93 7.24 -9.35
C MET A 230 22.44 7.42 -9.39
N PRO A 231 23.02 8.34 -8.60
CA PRO A 231 24.46 8.48 -8.45
C PRO A 231 25.08 7.30 -7.66
#